data_AF-A0A7J7GQK1-F1
#
_entry.id   AF-A0A7J7GQK1-F1
#
_cell.length_a   1.000
_cell.length_b   1.000
_cell.length_c   1.000
_cell.angle_alpha   90.00
_cell.angle_beta   90.00
_cell.angle_gamma   90.00
#
_symmetry.space_group_name_H-M   'P 1'
#
loop_
_entity.id
_entity.type
_entity.pdbx_description
1 polymer ?
#
loop_
_entity_poly.entity_id
_entity_poly.type
_entity_poly.pdbx_seq_one_letter_code
_entity_poly.pdbx_strand_id
1 'polypeptide(L)'
;MENTIKECEEPEIKGEDKYCATSLESMIDFSTSMLGKTAHAVSTEVQKETPLQKFSISGVETIADGKAVVRHKQNYEYAVFYCHKTDTTKAYMVSMAGADGTQAKQWQCVIPIHRHGIRSTWPF
;
A
#
# COMPACT_ATOMS: atom_id res chain seq x y z
N MET A 1 16.60 -0.64 10.44
CA MET A 1 15.88 -0.08 11.60
C MET A 1 15.82 1.44 11.56
N GLU A 2 16.95 2.14 11.39
CA GLU A 2 16.95 3.62 11.29
C GLU A 2 16.04 4.18 10.17
N ASN A 3 15.95 3.50 9.02
CA ASN A 3 15.13 3.97 7.90
C ASN A 3 13.64 4.08 8.27
N THR A 4 13.10 3.13 9.03
CA THR A 4 11.70 3.19 9.47
C THR A 4 11.42 4.41 10.33
N ILE A 5 12.34 4.74 11.24
CA ILE A 5 12.21 5.92 12.10
C ILE A 5 12.23 7.18 11.25
N LYS A 6 13.20 7.30 10.33
CA LYS A 6 13.31 8.43 9.40
C LYS A 6 12.04 8.61 8.57
N GLU A 7 11.54 7.55 7.94
CA GLU A 7 10.31 7.59 7.13
C GLU A 7 9.08 8.00 7.96
N CYS A 8 9.02 7.60 9.23
CA CYS A 8 7.95 8.00 10.13
C CYS A 8 8.06 9.47 10.56
N GLU A 9 9.26 9.94 10.88
CA GLU A 9 9.53 11.30 11.38
C GLU A 9 9.58 12.36 10.27
N GLU A 10 9.78 11.96 9.02
CA GLU A 10 9.76 12.88 7.90
C GLU A 10 8.43 13.67 7.84
N PRO A 11 8.39 14.88 7.28
CA PRO A 11 7.13 15.54 7.03
C PRO A 11 6.30 14.75 6.01
N GLU A 12 4.98 14.87 6.09
CA GLU A 12 4.09 14.30 5.09
C GLU A 12 4.24 14.99 3.73
N ILE A 13 3.94 14.25 2.65
CA ILE A 13 3.88 14.82 1.31
C ILE A 13 2.67 15.74 1.25
N LYS A 14 2.82 16.93 0.65
CA LYS A 14 1.70 17.87 0.48
C LYS A 14 0.52 17.18 -0.22
N GLY A 15 -0.62 17.14 0.45
CA GLY A 15 -1.85 16.51 -0.07
C GLY A 15 -2.00 15.03 0.28
N GLU A 16 -1.10 14.47 1.09
CA GLU A 16 -1.27 13.17 1.73
C GLU A 16 -1.32 13.34 3.25
N ASP A 17 -2.17 12.56 3.91
CA ASP A 17 -2.15 12.44 5.37
C ASP A 17 -1.25 11.25 5.73
N LYS A 18 -0.29 11.44 6.63
CA LYS A 18 0.65 10.38 7.05
C LYS A 18 0.50 10.02 8.53
N TYR A 19 0.60 8.73 8.85
CA TYR A 19 0.63 8.25 10.24
C TYR A 19 1.42 6.95 10.37
N CYS A 20 2.34 6.88 11.33
CA CYS A 20 2.98 5.62 11.72
C CYS A 20 2.27 5.01 12.93
N ALA A 21 1.47 3.98 12.68
CA ALA A 21 0.76 3.23 13.71
C ALA A 21 1.68 2.18 14.34
N THR A 22 1.73 2.12 15.67
CA THR A 22 2.54 1.14 16.41
C THR A 22 1.73 -0.06 16.90
N SER A 23 0.44 -0.11 16.54
CA SER A 23 -0.47 -1.22 16.86
C SER A 23 -1.46 -1.46 15.72
N LEU A 24 -2.06 -2.65 15.70
CA LEU A 24 -3.12 -2.96 14.74
C LEU A 24 -4.36 -2.07 14.96
N GLU A 25 -4.68 -1.77 16.21
CA GLU A 25 -5.82 -0.92 16.59
C GLU A 25 -5.65 0.50 16.07
N SER A 26 -4.50 1.13 16.34
CA SER A 26 -4.21 2.49 15.86
C SER A 26 -4.18 2.59 14.33
N MET A 27 -3.75 1.51 13.66
CA MET A 27 -3.80 1.40 12.20
C MET A 27 -5.25 1.36 11.69
N ILE A 28 -6.15 0.65 12.36
CA ILE A 28 -7.58 0.60 12.02
C ILE A 28 -8.25 1.95 12.30
N ASP A 29 -7.94 2.57 13.44
CA ASP A 29 -8.47 3.89 13.82
C ASP A 29 -8.12 4.95 12.77
N PHE A 30 -6.86 4.99 12.33
CA PHE A 30 -6.44 5.88 11.25
C PHE A 30 -7.18 5.59 9.94
N SER A 31 -7.30 4.31 9.57
CA SER A 31 -7.97 3.93 8.30
C SER A 31 -9.44 4.35 8.28
N THR A 32 -10.14 4.15 9.40
CA THR A 32 -11.56 4.44 9.53
C THR A 32 -11.85 5.92 9.73
N SER A 33 -10.94 6.69 10.33
CA SER A 33 -11.07 8.15 10.41
C SER A 33 -10.94 8.82 9.03
N MET A 34 -10.11 8.25 8.15
CA MET A 34 -9.85 8.79 6.81
C MET A 34 -10.88 8.36 5.75
N LEU A 35 -11.33 7.09 5.79
CA LEU A 35 -12.22 6.52 4.77
C LEU A 35 -13.67 6.34 5.25
N GLY A 36 -13.94 6.47 6.55
CA GLY A 36 -15.22 6.13 7.16
C GLY A 36 -15.36 4.64 7.50
N LYS A 37 -16.48 4.30 8.16
CA LYS A 37 -16.74 2.96 8.71
C LYS A 37 -17.08 1.88 7.67
N THR A 38 -17.35 2.27 6.42
CA THR A 38 -17.73 1.37 5.32
C THR A 38 -16.55 1.05 4.41
N ALA A 39 -15.32 1.25 4.88
CA ALA A 39 -14.12 0.96 4.11
C ALA A 39 -13.95 -0.54 3.86
N HIS A 40 -13.54 -0.90 2.64
CA HIS A 40 -13.22 -2.28 2.28
C HIS A 40 -11.72 -2.51 2.46
N ALA A 41 -11.36 -3.48 3.31
CA ALA A 41 -9.98 -3.85 3.54
C ALA A 41 -9.54 -4.91 2.54
N VAL A 42 -8.35 -4.70 1.98
CA VAL A 42 -7.78 -5.53 0.93
C VAL A 42 -6.28 -5.70 1.17
N SER A 43 -5.74 -6.88 0.89
CA SER A 43 -4.34 -7.21 1.14
C SER A 43 -3.78 -8.14 0.07
N THR A 44 -2.46 -8.10 -0.12
CA THR A 44 -1.77 -9.06 -0.98
C THR A 44 -1.95 -10.47 -0.43
N GLU A 45 -2.32 -11.39 -1.31
CA GLU A 45 -2.51 -12.81 -0.99
C GLU A 45 -1.64 -13.65 -1.93
N VAL A 46 -0.90 -14.59 -1.36
CA VAL A 46 -0.18 -15.62 -2.13
C VAL A 46 -0.68 -16.96 -1.60
N GLN A 47 -1.10 -17.87 -2.49
CA GLN A 47 -1.68 -19.15 -2.07
C GLN A 47 -0.70 -20.02 -1.28
N LYS A 48 0.60 -19.86 -1.55
CA LYS A 48 1.65 -20.64 -0.91
C LYS A 48 2.92 -19.80 -0.82
N GLU A 49 3.61 -19.89 0.32
CA GLU A 49 4.96 -19.36 0.44
C GLU A 49 5.86 -19.97 -0.64
N THR A 50 6.54 -19.12 -1.39
CA THR A 50 7.37 -19.50 -2.52
C THR A 50 8.66 -18.68 -2.50
N PRO A 51 9.81 -19.27 -2.89
CA PRO A 51 11.05 -18.52 -3.03
C PRO A 51 10.90 -17.38 -4.05
N LEU A 52 11.88 -16.47 -4.05
CA LEU A 52 11.92 -15.38 -5.01
C LEU A 52 11.89 -15.96 -6.44
N GLN A 53 10.88 -15.58 -7.20
CA GLN A 53 10.65 -16.08 -8.55
C GLN A 53 10.00 -15.02 -9.42
N LYS A 54 9.94 -15.30 -10.72
CA LYS A 54 9.20 -14.46 -11.68
C LYS A 54 7.73 -14.81 -11.62
N PHE A 55 6.92 -13.76 -11.57
CA PHE A 55 5.48 -13.84 -11.72
C PHE A 55 5.06 -13.16 -13.03
N SER A 56 4.11 -13.75 -13.73
CA SER A 56 3.46 -13.14 -14.89
C SER A 56 2.08 -12.62 -14.48
N ILE A 57 1.72 -11.44 -14.96
CA ILE A 57 0.38 -10.87 -14.73
C ILE A 57 -0.62 -11.65 -15.58
N SER A 58 -1.64 -12.21 -14.94
CA SER A 58 -2.72 -12.95 -15.59
C SER A 58 -4.03 -12.16 -15.68
N GLY A 59 -4.18 -11.08 -14.91
CA GLY A 59 -5.35 -10.20 -14.98
C GLY A 59 -5.20 -8.94 -14.14
N VAL A 60 -5.97 -7.90 -14.49
CA VAL A 60 -6.01 -6.61 -13.78
C VAL A 60 -7.46 -6.14 -13.69
N GLU A 61 -7.90 -5.75 -12.50
CA GLU A 61 -9.25 -5.25 -12.22
C GLU A 61 -9.18 -3.95 -11.41
N THR A 62 -9.98 -2.94 -11.78
CA THR A 62 -10.15 -1.73 -10.98
C THR A 62 -11.14 -1.98 -9.86
N ILE A 63 -10.76 -1.57 -8.66
CA ILE A 63 -11.41 -1.94 -7.39
C ILE A 63 -11.81 -0.70 -6.56
N ALA A 64 -11.13 0.43 -6.80
CA ALA A 64 -11.46 1.72 -6.21
C ALA A 64 -10.90 2.86 -7.08
N ASP A 65 -11.62 3.97 -7.10
CA ASP A 65 -11.23 5.23 -7.74
C ASP A 65 -11.49 6.37 -6.74
N GLY A 66 -10.48 7.19 -6.46
CA GLY A 66 -10.55 8.29 -5.49
C GLY A 66 -9.68 8.04 -4.25
N LYS A 67 -10.30 8.06 -3.06
CA LYS A 67 -9.59 8.01 -1.78
C LYS A 67 -9.16 6.58 -1.43
N ALA A 68 -7.91 6.41 -1.02
CA ALA A 68 -7.43 5.17 -0.44
C ALA A 68 -6.47 5.44 0.73
N VAL A 69 -6.45 4.52 1.68
CA VAL A 69 -5.43 4.43 2.74
C VAL A 69 -4.56 3.22 2.42
N VAL A 70 -3.28 3.47 2.16
CA VAL A 70 -2.30 2.40 1.95
C VAL A 70 -1.50 2.22 3.25
N ARG A 71 -1.14 0.97 3.53
CA ARG A 71 -0.47 0.58 4.77
C ARG A 71 0.69 -0.33 4.42
N HIS A 72 1.87 0.05 4.88
CA HIS A 72 3.09 -0.70 4.70
C HIS A 72 3.56 -1.22 6.06
N LYS A 73 3.68 -2.55 6.17
CA LYS A 73 4.34 -3.16 7.34
C LYS A 73 5.83 -2.86 7.23
N GLN A 74 6.36 -2.12 8.20
CA GLN A 74 7.76 -1.74 8.21
C GLN A 74 8.64 -2.88 8.71
N ASN A 75 9.87 -2.95 8.17
CA ASN A 75 10.88 -3.89 8.63
C ASN A 75 11.57 -3.33 9.89
N TYR A 76 10.86 -3.44 11.01
CA TYR A 76 11.25 -2.93 12.32
C TYR A 76 11.08 -4.02 13.39
N GLU A 77 11.86 -3.95 14.47
CA GLU A 77 11.85 -4.97 15.54
C GLU A 77 10.48 -5.06 16.24
N TYR A 78 9.75 -3.94 16.26
CA TYR A 78 8.40 -3.83 16.79
C TYR A 78 7.39 -3.56 15.67
N ALA A 79 6.10 -3.80 15.94
CA ALA A 79 5.05 -3.50 14.99
C ALA A 79 5.02 -2.00 14.66
N VAL A 80 5.30 -1.67 13.39
CA VAL A 80 5.14 -0.32 12.84
C VAL A 80 4.49 -0.45 11.48
N PHE A 81 3.37 0.24 11.31
CA PHE A 81 2.64 0.34 10.06
C PHE A 81 2.72 1.78 9.57
N TYR A 82 3.46 2.00 8.49
CA TYR A 82 3.43 3.27 7.78
C TYR A 82 2.11 3.36 7.03
N CYS A 83 1.25 4.27 7.46
CA CYS A 83 -0.05 4.51 6.86
C CYS A 83 -0.03 5.87 6.17
N HIS A 84 -0.57 5.93 4.96
CA HIS A 84 -0.82 7.20 4.30
C HIS A 84 -2.11 7.15 3.49
N LYS A 85 -2.74 8.32 3.36
CA LYS A 85 -3.98 8.48 2.60
C LYS A 85 -3.73 9.38 1.41
N THR A 86 -4.18 8.91 0.25
CA THR A 86 -4.13 9.65 -1.01
C THR A 86 -5.55 9.90 -1.50
N ASP A 87 -5.87 11.14 -1.88
CA ASP A 87 -7.22 11.54 -2.32
C ASP A 87 -7.49 11.32 -3.82
N THR A 88 -6.43 11.21 -4.62
CA THR A 88 -6.51 11.03 -6.08
C THR A 88 -5.71 9.80 -6.48
N THR A 89 -6.29 8.61 -6.31
CA THR A 89 -5.64 7.37 -6.71
C THR A 89 -6.62 6.41 -7.38
N LYS A 90 -6.10 5.55 -8.25
CA LYS A 90 -6.82 4.38 -8.76
C LYS A 90 -6.17 3.14 -8.20
N ALA A 91 -6.96 2.31 -7.52
CA ALA A 91 -6.50 1.04 -7.02
C ALA A 91 -6.86 -0.07 -8.01
N TYR A 92 -5.93 -0.99 -8.21
CA TYR A 92 -6.08 -2.16 -9.05
C TYR A 92 -5.76 -3.44 -8.27
N MET A 93 -6.54 -4.48 -8.47
CA MET A 93 -6.21 -5.84 -8.09
C MET A 93 -5.57 -6.53 -9.29
N VAL A 94 -4.36 -7.04 -9.09
CA VAL A 94 -3.54 -7.69 -10.12
C VAL A 94 -3.45 -9.18 -9.78
N SER A 95 -3.98 -10.01 -10.66
CA SER A 95 -3.82 -11.47 -10.57
C SER A 95 -2.51 -11.87 -11.22
N MET A 96 -1.77 -12.76 -10.57
CA MET A 96 -0.41 -13.14 -10.95
C MET A 96 -0.21 -14.65 -10.85
N ALA A 97 0.55 -15.22 -11.78
CA ALA A 97 0.95 -16.62 -11.78
C ALA A 97 2.48 -16.74 -11.75
N GLY A 98 3.00 -17.44 -10.74
CA GLY A 98 4.41 -17.77 -10.58
C GLY A 98 4.86 -18.79 -11.63
N ALA A 99 6.16 -18.82 -11.92
CA ALA A 99 6.75 -19.82 -12.80
C ALA A 99 6.58 -21.26 -12.26
N ASP A 100 6.42 -21.41 -10.94
CA ASP A 100 6.09 -22.67 -10.26
C ASP A 100 4.58 -23.00 -10.23
N GLY A 101 3.73 -22.19 -10.86
CA GLY A 101 2.27 -22.33 -10.88
C GLY A 101 1.55 -21.66 -9.71
N THR A 102 2.27 -21.10 -8.72
CA THR A 102 1.67 -20.42 -7.56
C THR A 102 0.84 -19.22 -8.02
N GLN A 103 -0.40 -19.13 -7.55
CA GLN A 103 -1.24 -17.96 -7.80
C GLN A 103 -1.09 -16.93 -6.70
N ALA A 104 -1.06 -15.66 -7.09
CA ALA A 104 -1.03 -14.51 -6.20
C ALA A 104 -2.01 -13.43 -6.66
N LYS A 105 -2.52 -12.66 -5.70
CA LYS A 105 -3.28 -11.44 -5.92
C LYS A 105 -2.57 -10.30 -5.21
N GLN A 106 -2.17 -9.30 -5.98
CA GLN A 106 -1.47 -8.11 -5.50
C GLN A 106 -2.35 -6.88 -5.67
N TRP A 107 -2.31 -5.96 -4.71
CA TRP A 107 -3.00 -4.69 -4.80
C TRP A 107 -1.99 -3.60 -5.18
N GLN A 108 -2.36 -2.77 -6.15
CA GLN A 108 -1.53 -1.66 -6.61
C GLN A 108 -2.35 -0.38 -6.64
N CYS A 109 -1.93 0.63 -5.88
CA CYS A 109 -2.43 1.99 -6.02
C CYS A 109 -1.58 2.73 -7.04
N VAL A 110 -2.23 3.42 -7.99
CA VAL A 110 -1.58 4.26 -8.99
C VAL A 110 -2.14 5.66 -8.84
N ILE A 111 -1.25 6.60 -8.51
CA ILE A 111 -1.59 8.02 -8.43
C ILE A 111 -1.45 8.61 -9.84
N PRO A 112 -2.53 9.09 -10.48
CA PRO A 112 -2.44 9.79 -11.74
C PRO A 112 -1.65 11.09 -11.55
N ILE A 113 -0.43 11.11 -12.06
CA ILE A 113 0.41 12.29 -12.05
C ILE A 113 -0.18 13.28 -13.06
N HIS A 114 -0.89 14.32 -12.59
CA HIS A 114 -1.07 15.52 -13.41
C HIS A 114 0.32 16.09 -13.62
N ARG A 115 0.79 16.14 -14.87
CA ARG A 115 2.16 16.53 -15.23
C ARG A 115 2.45 17.98 -14.80
N HIS A 116 2.79 18.19 -13.53
CA HIS A 116 3.34 19.39 -12.93
C HIS A 116 4.70 19.04 -12.33
N GLY A 117 5.66 18.70 -13.18
CA GLY A 117 7.11 18.83 -12.92
C GLY A 117 7.77 18.05 -11.78
N ILE A 118 7.05 17.33 -10.92
CA ILE A 118 7.66 16.65 -9.77
C ILE A 118 7.77 15.15 -10.06
N ARG A 119 9.02 14.67 -10.09
CA ARG A 119 9.39 13.28 -10.33
C ARG A 119 9.09 12.47 -9.06
N SER A 120 8.02 11.67 -9.07
CA SER A 120 7.74 10.74 -7.98
C SER A 120 8.68 9.53 -8.09
N THR A 121 9.79 9.55 -7.35
CA THR A 121 10.61 8.36 -7.12
C THR A 121 10.06 7.64 -5.90
N TRP A 122 9.23 6.62 -6.11
CA TRP A 122 8.95 5.62 -5.09
C TRP A 122 10.06 4.56 -5.17
N PRO A 123 10.90 4.39 -4.14
CA PRO A 123 11.81 3.26 -4.08
C PRO A 123 10.97 2.04 -3.69
N PHE A 124 10.82 1.10 -4.63
CA PHE A 124 10.52 -0.30 -4.30
C PHE A 124 11.83 -1.03 -4.02
#